data_AF-A0A9W8MJD0-F1
#
_entry.id   AF-A0A9W8MJD0-F1
#
_cell.length_a   1.000
_cell.length_b   1.000
_cell.length_c   1.000
_cell.angle_alpha   90.00
_cell.angle_beta   90.00
_cell.angle_gamma   90.00
#
_symmetry.space_group_name_H-M   'P 1'
#
loop_
_entity.id
_entity.type
_entity.pdbx_description
1 polymer ?
#
loop_
_entity_poly.entity_id
_entity_poly.type
_entity_poly.pdbx_seq_one_letter_code
_entity_poly.pdbx_strand_id
1 'polypeptide(L)'
;MSRNHYANSRSQVADNRDALIRMSFVLSNGSPFLSQGPYEFPQEIWTPACDGYSQSETAIFSFTDPATSLRSRGCDKYVWRILLPIVEAGQQPDSRVVVAEVQVDTAVMKSKYGEQYLGKDPRIICNSLALSLEHGVKVTVAIADDDLITAFQLRGMRRPASAGDIIYIGTNPNGQHQILNVLDGRGYWAKS
;
A
#
# COMPACT_ATOMS: atom_id res chain seq x y z
N MET A 1 12.01 46.43 15.19
CA MET A 1 11.45 45.24 15.87
C MET A 1 10.25 44.76 15.06
N SER A 2 10.42 43.75 14.20
CA SER A 2 9.30 43.09 13.51
C SER A 2 9.39 41.60 13.78
N ARG A 3 8.36 41.08 14.45
CA ARG A 3 8.25 39.69 14.91
C ARG A 3 7.76 38.78 13.77
N ASN A 4 8.33 37.58 13.78
CA ASN A 4 8.06 36.44 12.93
C ASN A 4 6.59 36.01 12.90
N HIS A 5 6.03 35.82 11.69
CA HIS A 5 4.84 35.01 11.41
C HIS A 5 5.21 33.90 10.42
N TYR A 6 6.02 32.93 10.85
CA TYR A 6 6.26 31.67 10.13
C TYR A 6 6.36 30.52 11.13
N ALA A 7 5.25 30.21 11.78
CA ALA A 7 5.13 29.01 12.60
C ALA A 7 3.64 28.67 12.74
N ASN A 8 3.00 28.17 11.69
CA ASN A 8 1.75 27.41 11.90
C ASN A 8 1.35 26.42 10.78
N SER A 9 2.09 26.31 9.68
CA SER A 9 1.70 25.43 8.56
C SER A 9 2.05 23.95 8.78
N ARG A 10 2.88 23.61 9.79
CA ARG A 10 3.27 22.22 10.08
C ARG A 10 2.35 21.49 11.06
N SER A 11 1.50 22.22 11.79
CA SER A 11 0.63 21.62 12.80
C SER A 11 -0.63 20.99 12.19
N GLN A 12 -1.16 21.54 11.09
CA GLN A 12 -2.41 21.06 10.49
C GLN A 12 -2.27 19.76 9.68
N VAL A 13 -1.06 19.39 9.25
CA VAL A 13 -0.82 18.12 8.55
C VAL A 13 -0.85 16.93 9.52
N ALA A 14 -0.67 17.17 10.82
CA ALA A 14 -0.71 16.14 11.85
C ALA A 14 -2.14 15.84 12.32
N ASP A 15 -3.02 16.83 12.39
CA ASP A 15 -4.38 16.66 12.92
C ASP A 15 -5.37 16.01 11.95
N ASN A 16 -5.04 15.95 10.65
CA ASN A 16 -5.91 15.30 9.64
C ASN A 16 -5.71 13.77 9.53
N ARG A 17 -4.90 13.17 10.41
CA ARG A 17 -4.58 11.73 10.38
C ARG A 17 -5.57 10.83 11.13
N ASP A 18 -6.52 11.41 11.86
CA ASP A 18 -7.50 10.66 12.66
C ASP A 18 -8.83 10.39 11.94
N ALA A 19 -8.99 10.83 10.68
CA ALA A 19 -10.07 10.36 9.82
C ALA A 19 -9.71 8.95 9.32
N LEU A 20 -9.94 7.95 10.18
CA LEU A 20 -9.78 6.54 9.82
C LEU A 20 -10.75 6.22 8.68
N ILE A 21 -10.26 6.27 7.43
CA ILE A 21 -11.03 5.91 6.24
C ILE A 21 -11.34 4.42 6.36
N ARG A 22 -12.55 4.12 6.84
CA ARG A 22 -13.08 2.75 6.84
C ARG A 22 -13.60 2.44 5.44
N MET A 23 -12.69 2.17 4.51
CA MET A 23 -13.04 1.72 3.16
C MET A 23 -13.58 0.28 3.24
N SER A 24 -14.91 0.13 3.16
CA SER A 24 -15.53 -1.16 2.87
C SER A 24 -15.57 -1.36 1.36
N PHE A 25 -14.69 -2.20 0.82
CA PHE A 25 -14.75 -2.62 -0.58
C PHE A 25 -15.95 -3.54 -0.79
N VAL A 26 -17.07 -2.98 -1.27
CA VAL A 26 -18.19 -3.78 -1.78
C VAL A 26 -17.86 -4.11 -3.24
N LEU A 27 -17.31 -5.30 -3.47
CA LEU A 27 -17.05 -5.83 -4.82
C LEU A 27 -18.37 -6.29 -5.44
N SER A 28 -19.27 -5.38 -5.82
CA SER A 28 -20.57 -5.76 -6.36
C SER A 28 -20.49 -6.24 -7.82
N ASN A 29 -19.47 -5.85 -8.60
CA ASN A 29 -19.35 -6.18 -10.04
C ASN A 29 -17.92 -6.51 -10.53
N GLY A 30 -17.03 -6.98 -9.64
CA GLY A 30 -15.61 -7.23 -9.97
C GLY A 30 -15.34 -8.59 -10.62
N SER A 31 -14.34 -8.67 -11.49
CA SER A 31 -13.77 -9.95 -11.95
C SER A 31 -13.18 -10.71 -10.76
N PRO A 32 -13.31 -12.06 -10.70
CA PRO A 32 -12.65 -12.86 -9.67
C PRO A 32 -11.14 -13.00 -9.90
N PHE A 33 -10.60 -12.48 -11.01
CA PHE A 33 -9.19 -12.56 -11.37
C PHE A 33 -8.53 -11.18 -11.35
N LEU A 34 -7.25 -11.14 -10.97
CA LEU A 34 -6.44 -9.94 -11.13
C LEU A 34 -6.24 -9.61 -12.61
N SER A 35 -6.29 -8.32 -12.95
CA SER A 35 -5.92 -7.85 -14.29
C SER A 35 -4.47 -8.24 -14.60
N GLN A 36 -4.23 -8.69 -15.84
CA GLN A 36 -2.88 -9.04 -16.30
C GLN A 36 -2.14 -7.86 -16.93
N GLY A 37 -2.84 -6.74 -17.21
CA GLY A 37 -2.25 -5.52 -17.77
C GLY A 37 -2.47 -4.30 -16.89
N PRO A 38 -1.65 -3.24 -17.06
CA PRO A 38 -1.75 -2.02 -16.29
C PRO A 38 -3.10 -1.34 -16.51
N TYR A 39 -3.62 -0.72 -15.46
CA TYR A 39 -4.87 0.03 -15.52
C TYR A 39 -4.82 1.24 -14.59
N GLU A 40 -5.64 2.24 -14.91
CA GLU A 40 -5.96 3.36 -14.06
C GLU A 40 -7.44 3.67 -14.23
N PHE A 41 -8.19 3.75 -13.14
CA PHE A 41 -9.58 4.18 -13.19
C PHE A 41 -9.94 5.06 -11.98
N PRO A 42 -10.78 6.09 -12.19
CA PRO A 42 -11.35 6.90 -11.12
C PRO A 42 -12.49 6.14 -10.42
N GLN A 43 -12.59 6.31 -9.11
CA GLN A 43 -13.66 5.78 -8.27
C GLN A 43 -14.08 6.87 -7.29
N GLU A 44 -15.37 7.20 -7.29
CA GLU A 44 -15.94 8.11 -6.30
C GLU A 44 -15.97 7.43 -4.93
N ILE A 45 -15.43 8.12 -3.94
CA ILE A 45 -15.41 7.71 -2.54
C ILE A 45 -16.10 8.78 -1.71
N TRP A 46 -16.79 8.36 -0.67
CA TRP A 46 -17.51 9.26 0.23
C TRP A 46 -16.77 9.32 1.56
N THR A 47 -16.31 10.51 1.91
CA THR A 47 -15.67 10.77 3.20
C THR A 47 -16.62 11.56 4.09
N PRO A 48 -16.77 11.16 5.37
CA PRO A 48 -17.52 11.97 6.32
C PRO A 48 -16.75 13.28 6.55
N ALA A 49 -17.36 14.42 6.23
CA ALA A 49 -16.77 15.71 6.56
C ALA A 49 -17.10 16.08 8.01
N CYS A 50 -16.24 16.90 8.62
CA CYS A 50 -16.37 17.33 10.02
C CYS A 50 -17.67 18.11 10.33
N ASP A 51 -18.38 18.59 9.30
CA ASP A 51 -19.62 19.35 9.41
C ASP A 51 -20.89 18.46 9.28
N GLY A 52 -20.73 17.14 9.17
CA GLY A 52 -21.83 16.20 9.02
C GLY A 52 -22.34 16.04 7.58
N TYR A 53 -21.77 16.76 6.61
CA TYR A 53 -22.01 16.51 5.20
C TYR A 53 -21.05 15.42 4.69
N SER A 54 -21.49 14.59 3.76
CA SER A 54 -20.60 13.66 3.06
C SER A 54 -19.99 14.41 1.89
N GLN A 55 -18.66 14.48 1.84
CA GLN A 55 -17.96 14.99 0.68
C GLN A 55 -17.63 13.81 -0.22
N SER A 56 -17.93 13.93 -1.52
CA SER A 56 -17.41 12.98 -2.49
C SER A 56 -16.06 13.44 -3.01
N GLU A 57 -15.10 12.52 -3.00
CA GLU A 57 -13.79 12.70 -3.60
C GLU A 57 -13.59 11.63 -4.67
N THR A 58 -12.84 11.94 -5.72
CA THR A 58 -12.49 10.96 -6.73
C THR A 58 -11.12 10.36 -6.39
N ALA A 59 -11.12 9.13 -5.89
CA ALA A 59 -9.91 8.34 -5.72
C ALA A 59 -9.52 7.69 -7.05
N ILE A 60 -8.23 7.52 -7.29
CA ILE A 60 -7.73 6.84 -8.49
C ILE A 60 -7.07 5.55 -8.07
N PHE A 61 -7.58 4.45 -8.62
CA PHE A 61 -7.05 3.12 -8.46
C PHE A 61 -6.17 2.82 -9.66
N SER A 62 -4.91 2.48 -9.41
CA SER A 62 -3.99 2.13 -10.48
C SER A 62 -3.22 0.85 -10.17
N PHE A 63 -2.84 0.19 -11.25
CA PHE A 63 -1.99 -0.97 -11.26
C PHE A 63 -0.96 -0.82 -12.37
N THR A 64 0.30 -1.09 -12.05
CA THR A 64 1.39 -1.13 -13.01
C THR A 64 2.15 -2.43 -12.87
N ASP A 65 2.43 -3.09 -13.99
CA ASP A 65 3.30 -4.25 -14.03
C ASP A 65 4.79 -3.85 -14.18
N PRO A 66 5.72 -4.79 -13.91
CA PRO A 66 7.15 -4.55 -14.05
C PRO A 66 7.59 -4.19 -15.47
N ALA A 67 6.92 -4.72 -16.50
CA ALA A 67 7.28 -4.52 -17.91
C ALA A 67 6.97 -3.09 -18.37
N THR A 68 5.86 -2.53 -17.89
CA THR A 68 5.46 -1.14 -18.11
C THR A 68 6.37 -0.19 -17.34
N SER A 69 6.95 -0.66 -16.23
CA SER A 69 7.94 0.08 -15.44
C SER A 69 9.34 0.16 -16.07
N LEU A 70 9.62 -0.50 -17.20
CA LEU A 70 10.95 -0.56 -17.84
C LEU A 70 11.57 0.81 -18.19
N ARG A 71 10.79 1.89 -18.20
CA ARG A 71 11.31 3.27 -18.32
C ARG A 71 11.98 3.78 -17.02
N SER A 72 11.69 3.13 -15.90
CA SER A 72 12.26 3.35 -14.58
C SER A 72 13.18 2.17 -14.26
N ARG A 73 14.48 2.33 -14.52
CA ARG A 73 15.50 1.28 -14.28
C ARG A 73 15.28 0.60 -12.92
N GLY A 74 14.97 -0.70 -12.95
CA GLY A 74 15.12 -1.59 -11.79
C GLY A 74 13.87 -1.82 -10.92
N CYS A 75 12.66 -1.49 -11.37
CA CYS A 75 11.45 -1.90 -10.63
C CYS A 75 10.98 -3.29 -11.11
N ASP A 76 11.38 -4.34 -10.42
CA ASP A 76 10.99 -5.73 -10.67
C ASP A 76 9.70 -6.11 -9.91
N LYS A 77 8.81 -5.13 -9.69
CA LYS A 77 7.64 -5.24 -8.82
C LYS A 77 6.35 -4.87 -9.54
N TYR A 78 5.31 -5.60 -9.21
CA TYR A 78 3.93 -5.22 -9.50
C TYR A 78 3.49 -4.21 -8.46
N VAL A 79 2.83 -3.13 -8.88
CA VAL A 79 2.48 -2.03 -7.97
C VAL A 79 1.01 -1.68 -8.11
N TRP A 80 0.29 -1.70 -7.00
CA TRP A 80 -1.08 -1.21 -6.87
C TRP A 80 -1.09 0.04 -6.00
N ARG A 81 -1.86 1.05 -6.42
CA ARG A 81 -1.95 2.34 -5.72
C ARG A 81 -3.37 2.85 -5.62
N ILE A 82 -3.61 3.58 -4.54
CA ILE A 82 -4.75 4.48 -4.39
C ILE A 82 -4.18 5.89 -4.29
N LEU A 83 -4.62 6.76 -5.19
CA LEU A 83 -4.26 8.18 -5.19
C LEU A 83 -5.48 9.03 -4.84
N LEU A 84 -5.27 10.05 -4.02
CA LEU A 84 -6.26 11.09 -3.73
C LEU A 84 -5.79 12.44 -4.30
N PRO A 85 -6.73 13.31 -4.72
CA PRO A 85 -6.40 14.67 -5.11
C PRO A 85 -5.88 15.45 -3.89
N ILE A 86 -4.90 16.33 -4.10
CA ILE A 86 -4.46 17.28 -3.06
C ILE A 86 -5.34 18.53 -3.18
N VAL A 87 -6.25 18.72 -2.24
CA VAL A 87 -7.06 19.94 -2.16
C VAL A 87 -6.31 20.99 -1.35
N GLU A 88 -5.22 21.53 -1.90
CA GLU A 88 -4.55 22.71 -1.34
C GLU A 88 -4.90 23.97 -2.13
N ALA A 89 -5.29 25.03 -1.42
CA ALA A 89 -5.63 26.31 -2.01
C ALA A 89 -4.44 26.89 -2.80
N GLY A 90 -4.52 26.82 -4.13
CA GLY A 90 -3.51 27.36 -5.06
C GLY A 90 -2.56 26.34 -5.69
N GLN A 91 -2.69 25.03 -5.39
CA GLN A 91 -1.95 24.00 -6.14
C GLN A 91 -2.65 23.63 -7.46
N GLN A 92 -1.85 23.16 -8.42
CA GLN A 92 -2.36 22.70 -9.72
C GLN A 92 -3.37 21.55 -9.54
N PRO A 93 -4.44 21.52 -10.37
CA PRO A 93 -5.51 20.52 -10.29
C PRO A 93 -5.07 19.07 -10.51
N ASP A 94 -3.82 18.83 -10.94
CA ASP A 94 -3.26 17.49 -11.16
C ASP A 94 -2.33 17.00 -10.03
N SER A 95 -2.22 17.73 -8.92
CA SER A 95 -1.46 17.27 -7.76
C SER A 95 -2.21 16.13 -7.06
N ARG A 96 -1.59 14.94 -7.04
CA ARG A 96 -2.14 13.72 -6.44
C ARG A 96 -1.18 13.18 -5.40
N VAL A 97 -1.71 12.66 -4.30
CA VAL A 97 -0.93 11.98 -3.26
C VAL A 97 -1.26 10.50 -3.26
N VAL A 98 -0.22 9.65 -3.18
CA VAL A 98 -0.40 8.21 -2.98
C VAL A 98 -0.74 7.98 -1.52
N VAL A 99 -1.98 7.57 -1.24
CA VAL A 99 -2.45 7.28 0.12
C VAL A 99 -2.28 5.82 0.51
N ALA A 100 -2.21 4.92 -0.49
CA ALA A 100 -1.96 3.51 -0.30
C ALA A 100 -1.08 2.98 -1.44
N GLU A 101 -0.13 2.12 -1.11
CA GLU A 101 0.71 1.45 -2.09
C GLU A 101 1.05 0.04 -1.63
N VAL A 102 0.80 -0.93 -2.52
CA VAL A 102 1.24 -2.32 -2.37
C VAL A 102 2.18 -2.64 -3.52
N GLN A 103 3.39 -3.07 -3.18
CA GLN A 103 4.38 -3.60 -4.11
C GLN A 103 4.50 -5.11 -3.90
N VAL A 104 4.49 -5.88 -4.99
CA VAL A 104 4.70 -7.33 -4.95
C VAL A 104 5.86 -7.68 -5.85
N ASP A 105 6.87 -8.34 -5.30
CA ASP A 105 8.05 -8.75 -6.07
C ASP A 105 7.66 -9.76 -7.15
N THR A 106 8.29 -9.67 -8.32
CA THR A 106 8.06 -10.64 -9.41
C THR A 106 8.33 -12.08 -8.97
N ALA A 107 9.29 -12.29 -8.08
CA ALA A 107 9.58 -13.61 -7.51
C ALA A 107 8.38 -14.17 -6.72
N VAL A 108 7.66 -13.32 -5.96
CA VAL A 108 6.43 -13.71 -5.26
C VAL A 108 5.33 -14.07 -6.26
N MET A 109 5.12 -13.24 -7.29
CA MET A 109 4.11 -13.53 -8.32
C MET A 109 4.38 -14.82 -9.10
N LYS A 110 5.66 -15.20 -9.26
CA LYS A 110 6.09 -16.45 -9.91
C LYS A 110 6.15 -17.65 -8.95
N SER A 111 5.94 -17.43 -7.65
CA SER A 111 5.94 -18.49 -6.65
C SER A 111 4.62 -19.28 -6.65
N LYS A 112 4.59 -20.40 -5.92
CA LYS A 112 3.34 -21.15 -5.67
C LYS A 112 2.27 -20.27 -5.04
N TYR A 113 2.66 -19.36 -4.13
CA TYR A 113 1.74 -18.42 -3.52
C TYR A 113 1.13 -17.46 -4.55
N GLY A 114 1.99 -16.94 -5.45
CA GLY A 114 1.62 -16.13 -6.60
C GLY A 114 0.56 -16.79 -7.48
N GLU A 115 0.85 -18.01 -7.91
CA GLU A 115 0.02 -18.78 -8.86
C GLU A 115 -1.30 -19.26 -8.25
N GLN A 116 -1.27 -19.74 -7.00
CA GLN A 116 -2.43 -20.38 -6.37
C GLN A 116 -3.37 -19.39 -5.70
N TYR A 117 -2.83 -18.29 -5.15
CA TYR A 117 -3.59 -17.38 -4.30
C TYR A 117 -3.60 -15.97 -4.88
N LEU A 118 -2.46 -15.28 -4.98
CA LEU A 118 -2.43 -13.86 -5.39
C LEU A 118 -3.10 -13.65 -6.75
N GLY A 119 -2.75 -14.44 -7.77
CA GLY A 119 -3.31 -14.29 -9.12
C GLY A 119 -4.80 -14.63 -9.24
N LYS A 120 -5.35 -15.40 -8.29
CA LYS A 120 -6.72 -15.94 -8.33
C LYS A 120 -7.66 -15.32 -7.30
N ASP A 121 -7.12 -14.60 -6.33
CA ASP A 121 -7.89 -13.97 -5.28
C ASP A 121 -7.52 -12.48 -5.14
N PRO A 122 -8.25 -11.58 -5.82
CA PRO A 122 -7.97 -10.14 -5.76
C PRO A 122 -8.13 -9.57 -4.35
N ARG A 123 -8.85 -10.26 -3.45
CA ARG A 123 -9.04 -9.82 -2.07
C ARG A 123 -7.72 -9.73 -1.31
N ILE A 124 -6.70 -10.51 -1.69
CA ILE A 124 -5.39 -10.43 -1.05
C ILE A 124 -4.76 -9.05 -1.27
N ILE A 125 -4.80 -8.54 -2.49
CA ILE A 125 -4.29 -7.20 -2.81
C ILE A 125 -5.17 -6.13 -2.16
N CYS A 126 -6.50 -6.26 -2.21
CA CYS A 126 -7.41 -5.31 -1.54
C CYS A 126 -7.15 -5.23 -0.03
N ASN A 127 -6.98 -6.37 0.64
CA ASN A 127 -6.65 -6.42 2.06
C ASN A 127 -5.28 -5.80 2.33
N SER A 128 -4.32 -5.99 1.44
CA SER A 128 -2.98 -5.38 1.56
C SER A 128 -3.04 -3.86 1.38
N LEU A 129 -3.88 -3.36 0.49
CA LEU A 129 -4.14 -1.92 0.32
C LEU A 129 -4.86 -1.34 1.54
N ALA A 130 -5.81 -2.09 2.12
CA ALA A 130 -6.45 -1.69 3.37
C ALA A 130 -5.44 -1.60 4.52
N LEU A 131 -4.52 -2.57 4.65
CA LEU A 131 -3.42 -2.50 5.61
C LEU A 131 -2.49 -1.31 5.36
N SER A 132 -2.21 -1.00 4.09
CA SER A 132 -1.41 0.16 3.68
C SER A 132 -2.06 1.47 4.15
N LEU A 133 -3.38 1.61 3.96
CA LEU A 133 -4.17 2.75 4.44
C LEU A 133 -4.21 2.83 5.97
N GLU A 134 -4.58 1.73 6.63
CA GLU A 134 -4.78 1.67 8.08
C GLU A 134 -3.52 2.05 8.86
N HIS A 135 -2.35 1.61 8.38
CA HIS A 135 -1.08 1.89 9.04
C HIS A 135 -0.33 3.10 8.46
N GLY A 136 -0.82 3.71 7.37
CA GLY A 136 -0.12 4.77 6.67
C GLY A 136 1.28 4.35 6.18
N VAL A 137 1.40 3.11 5.70
CA VAL A 137 2.67 2.52 5.24
C VAL A 137 2.56 2.03 3.80
N LYS A 138 3.68 2.06 3.06
CA LYS A 138 3.81 1.28 1.83
C LYS A 138 4.00 -0.19 2.18
N VAL A 139 3.18 -1.08 1.65
CA VAL A 139 3.32 -2.52 1.84
C VAL A 139 4.17 -3.10 0.72
N THR A 140 5.14 -3.95 1.05
CA THR A 140 5.95 -4.72 0.11
C THR A 140 5.80 -6.20 0.44
N VAL A 141 5.40 -7.00 -0.54
CA VAL A 141 5.30 -8.45 -0.42
C VAL A 141 6.50 -9.07 -1.14
N ALA A 142 7.33 -9.79 -0.39
CA ALA A 142 8.60 -10.35 -0.84
C ALA A 142 8.75 -11.81 -0.39
N ILE A 143 9.67 -12.54 -1.03
CA ILE A 143 10.16 -13.82 -0.50
C ILE A 143 11.30 -13.51 0.45
N ALA A 144 11.28 -14.10 1.65
CA ALA A 144 12.34 -13.97 2.63
C ALA A 144 13.62 -14.67 2.15
N ASP A 145 14.72 -13.93 2.13
CA ASP A 145 16.08 -14.46 1.99
C ASP A 145 16.86 -14.27 3.30
N ASP A 146 18.06 -14.86 3.36
CA ASP A 146 18.89 -14.83 4.57
C ASP A 146 19.26 -13.41 5.00
N ASP A 147 19.48 -12.50 4.04
CA ASP A 147 19.83 -11.11 4.31
C ASP A 147 18.66 -10.35 4.95
N LEU A 148 17.46 -10.50 4.39
CA LEU A 148 16.23 -9.90 4.88
C LEU A 148 15.87 -10.44 6.27
N ILE A 149 15.98 -11.76 6.46
CA ILE A 149 15.75 -12.41 7.75
C ILE A 149 16.72 -11.86 8.80
N THR A 150 18.02 -11.80 8.48
CA THR A 150 19.05 -11.29 9.39
C THR A 150 18.77 -9.83 9.75
N ALA A 151 18.44 -8.99 8.76
CA ALA A 151 18.13 -7.58 8.97
C ALA A 151 16.95 -7.36 9.93
N PHE A 152 15.93 -8.21 9.88
CA PHE A 152 14.79 -8.13 10.78
C PHE A 152 15.03 -8.80 12.15
N GLN A 153 15.80 -9.89 12.20
CA GLN A 153 16.21 -10.50 13.48
C GLN A 153 17.00 -9.50 14.34
N LEU A 154 17.92 -8.75 13.74
CA LEU A 154 18.66 -7.68 14.41
C LEU A 154 17.75 -6.56 14.96
N ARG A 155 16.54 -6.42 14.41
CA ARG A 155 15.52 -5.46 14.86
C ARG A 155 14.53 -6.06 15.88
N GLY A 156 14.83 -7.24 16.42
CA GLY A 156 14.02 -7.86 17.49
C GLY A 156 12.75 -8.55 16.99
N MET A 157 12.76 -9.05 15.76
CA MET A 157 11.63 -9.78 15.18
C MET A 157 11.23 -10.97 16.06
N ARG A 158 9.96 -10.98 16.50
CA ARG A 158 9.43 -11.98 17.44
C ARG A 158 9.14 -13.34 16.80
N ARG A 159 8.98 -13.40 15.47
CA ARG A 159 8.71 -14.65 14.73
C ARG A 159 9.88 -14.97 13.82
N PRO A 160 10.43 -16.19 13.84
CA PRO A 160 11.42 -16.59 12.85
C PRO A 160 10.73 -16.78 11.51
N ALA A 161 11.00 -15.89 10.56
CA ALA A 161 10.77 -16.17 9.14
C ALA A 161 11.92 -17.06 8.67
N SER A 162 11.61 -18.05 7.84
CA SER A 162 12.59 -18.91 7.20
C SER A 162 12.82 -18.47 5.76
N ALA A 163 13.99 -18.79 5.21
CA ALA A 163 14.26 -18.53 3.81
C ALA A 163 13.20 -19.23 2.94
N GLY A 164 12.60 -18.49 2.01
CA GLY A 164 11.49 -18.95 1.17
C GLY A 164 10.09 -18.60 1.67
N ASP A 165 9.93 -18.09 2.90
CA ASP A 165 8.64 -17.60 3.42
C ASP A 165 8.19 -16.34 2.68
N ILE A 166 6.88 -16.12 2.57
CA ILE A 166 6.34 -14.86 2.02
C ILE A 166 6.16 -13.86 3.14
N ILE A 167 6.79 -12.69 3.03
CA ILE A 167 6.71 -11.66 4.07
C ILE A 167 6.09 -10.37 3.55
N TYR A 168 5.28 -9.76 4.41
CA TYR A 168 4.65 -8.47 4.20
C TYR A 168 5.39 -7.43 5.03
N ILE A 169 6.03 -6.49 4.36
CA ILE A 169 6.85 -5.45 4.97
C ILE A 169 6.13 -4.11 4.81
N GLY A 170 5.81 -3.46 5.91
CA GLY A 170 5.36 -2.07 5.93
C GLY A 170 6.56 -1.13 5.97
N THR A 171 6.60 -0.15 5.08
CA THR A 171 7.59 0.94 5.10
C THR A 171 6.87 2.25 5.38
N ASN A 172 7.18 2.88 6.52
CA ASN A 172 6.58 4.16 6.87
C ASN A 172 7.22 5.34 6.10
N PRO A 173 6.66 6.56 6.16
CA PRO A 173 7.22 7.72 5.48
C PRO A 173 8.64 8.11 5.90
N ASN A 174 9.10 7.65 7.07
CA ASN A 174 10.46 7.86 7.57
C ASN A 174 11.45 6.80 7.05
N GLY A 175 11.01 5.88 6.19
CA GLY A 175 11.82 4.79 5.65
C GLY A 175 12.06 3.64 6.64
N GLN A 176 11.36 3.62 7.78
CA GLN A 176 11.49 2.50 8.72
C GLN A 176 10.64 1.33 8.23
N HIS A 177 11.21 0.13 8.34
CA HIS A 177 10.58 -1.11 7.93
C HIS A 177 10.08 -1.89 9.16
N GLN A 178 8.85 -2.40 9.07
CA GLN A 178 8.25 -3.31 10.04
C GLN A 178 7.62 -4.50 9.31
N ILE A 179 7.61 -5.66 9.94
CA ILE A 179 6.89 -6.82 9.39
C ILE A 179 5.44 -6.75 9.83
N LEU A 180 4.55 -6.78 8.84
CA LEU A 180 3.10 -6.81 9.04
C LEU A 180 2.60 -8.25 9.11
N ASN A 181 3.20 -9.15 8.31
CA ASN A 181 2.78 -10.54 8.23
C ASN A 181 3.88 -11.47 7.67
N VAL A 182 3.80 -12.76 8.01
CA VAL A 182 4.65 -13.85 7.51
C VAL A 182 3.77 -15.06 7.17
N LEU A 183 3.90 -15.56 5.94
CA LEU A 183 3.31 -16.80 5.46
C LEU A 183 4.44 -17.80 5.17
N ASP A 184 4.18 -19.09 5.36
CA ASP A 184 5.12 -20.14 4.94
C ASP A 184 5.34 -20.09 3.42
N GLY A 185 6.37 -20.76 2.91
CA GLY A 185 6.65 -20.84 1.46
C GLY A 185 5.53 -21.47 0.60
N ARG A 186 4.44 -21.97 1.21
CA ARG A 186 3.22 -22.43 0.53
C ARG A 186 2.08 -21.41 0.57
N GLY A 187 2.24 -20.30 1.30
CA GLY A 187 1.23 -19.27 1.46
C GLY A 187 0.26 -19.49 2.62
N TYR A 188 0.51 -20.47 3.50
CA TYR A 188 -0.27 -20.64 4.72
C TYR A 188 0.30 -19.77 5.83
N TRP A 189 -0.54 -19.42 6.79
CA TRP A 189 -0.06 -18.78 8.02
C TRP A 189 1.01 -19.67 8.67
N ALA A 190 2.22 -19.14 8.83
CA ALA A 190 3.27 -19.84 9.54
C ALA A 190 2.74 -20.23 10.93
N LYS A 191 2.67 -21.53 11.23
CA LYS A 191 2.19 -22.02 12.52
C LYS A 191 3.11 -21.50 13.61
N SER A 192 2.52 -20.86 14.62
CA SER A 192 3.16 -20.42 15.86
C SER A 192 3.62 -21.61 16.70
#